data_AF-A0A3R9P8W5-F1
#
_entry.id   AF-A0A3R9P8W5-F1
#
_cell.length_a   1.000
_cell.length_b   1.000
_cell.length_c   1.000
_cell.angle_alpha   90.00
_cell.angle_beta   90.00
_cell.angle_gamma   90.00
#
_symmetry.space_group_name_H-M   'P 1'
#
loop_
_entity.id
_entity.type
_entity.pdbx_description
1 polymer ?
#
loop_
_entity_poly.entity_id
_entity_poly.type
_entity_poly.pdbx_seq_one_letter_code
_entity_poly.pdbx_strand_id
1 'polypeptide(L)'
;MALLSWLDALPGRLWQFWLDTVLPAVPRAAWWIAGSMLFCILNLVFEKEIWPHHKQIGNAFCVGILGGVFSLPWLAARAAARISWEVTGLWKLLWQFLTWGLYFLAVLSAVLFIVLGCIAIRSA
;
A
#
# COMPACT_ATOMS: atom_id res chain seq x y z
N MET A 1 0.87 -39.47 7.01
CA MET A 1 0.35 -38.63 8.11
C MET A 1 1.19 -37.39 8.40
N ALA A 2 2.53 -37.43 8.32
CA ALA A 2 3.38 -36.25 8.59
C ALA A 2 3.23 -35.06 7.62
N LEU A 3 2.66 -35.27 6.43
CA LEU A 3 2.49 -34.24 5.39
C LEU A 3 1.26 -33.35 5.64
N LEU A 4 0.21 -33.91 6.26
CA LEU A 4 -1.00 -33.18 6.66
C LEU A 4 -0.74 -32.30 7.89
N SER A 5 -0.02 -32.81 8.89
CA SER A 5 0.34 -32.01 10.07
C SER A 5 1.26 -30.82 9.75
N TRP A 6 2.03 -30.89 8.66
CA TRP A 6 2.82 -29.76 8.16
C TRP A 6 1.94 -28.69 7.51
N LEU A 7 0.90 -29.08 6.77
CA LEU A 7 -0.08 -28.17 6.16
C LEU A 7 -0.93 -27.46 7.22
N ASP A 8 -1.33 -28.14 8.29
CA ASP A 8 -2.08 -27.54 9.40
C ASP A 8 -1.23 -26.53 10.20
N ALA A 9 0.09 -26.72 10.23
CA ALA A 9 1.03 -25.81 10.88
C ALA A 9 1.47 -24.62 10.00
N LEU A 10 1.26 -24.67 8.67
CA LEU A 10 1.58 -23.58 7.76
C LEU A 10 0.87 -22.26 8.08
N PRO A 11 -0.46 -22.20 8.32
CA PRO A 11 -1.12 -20.94 8.62
C PRO A 11 -0.57 -20.29 9.91
N GLY A 12 -0.25 -21.10 10.93
CA GLY A 12 0.37 -20.61 12.16
C GLY A 12 1.78 -20.05 11.94
N ARG A 13 2.61 -20.73 11.15
CA ARG A 13 3.96 -20.24 10.80
C ARG A 13 3.93 -19.02 9.90
N LEU A 14 3.00 -18.96 8.94
CA LEU A 14 2.79 -17.80 8.09
C LEU A 14 2.32 -16.59 8.90
N TRP A 15 1.43 -16.81 9.87
CA TRP A 15 0.97 -15.77 10.78
C TRP A 15 2.11 -15.21 11.63
N GLN A 16 2.94 -16.07 12.22
CA GLN A 16 4.13 -15.66 12.96
C GLN A 16 5.12 -14.88 12.08
N PHE A 17 5.41 -15.38 10.88
CA PHE A 17 6.24 -14.66 9.92
C PHE A 17 5.67 -13.28 9.57
N TRP A 18 4.35 -13.16 9.43
CA TRP A 18 3.69 -11.90 9.16
C TRP A 18 3.87 -10.90 10.32
N LEU A 19 3.65 -11.35 11.56
CA LEU A 19 3.79 -10.50 12.74
C LEU A 19 5.24 -10.12 13.05
N ASP A 20 6.17 -11.05 12.91
CA ASP A 20 7.56 -10.88 13.35
C ASP A 20 8.45 -10.26 12.27
N THR A 21 8.14 -10.47 10.99
CA THR A 21 9.00 -10.02 9.87
C THR A 21 8.32 -8.99 8.98
N VAL A 22 7.06 -9.21 8.60
CA VAL A 22 6.37 -8.32 7.64
C VAL A 22 5.90 -7.04 8.33
N LEU A 23 5.16 -7.15 9.43
CA LEU A 23 4.59 -6.01 10.16
C LEU A 23 5.66 -4.99 10.62
N PRO A 24 6.83 -5.39 11.13
CA PRO A 24 7.88 -4.45 11.55
C PRO A 24 8.64 -3.84 10.35
N ALA A 25 8.70 -4.54 9.22
CA ALA A 25 9.32 -4.04 8.00
C ALA A 25 8.50 -2.92 7.34
N VAL A 26 7.18 -2.91 7.56
CA VAL A 26 6.27 -1.88 7.03
C VAL A 26 6.69 -0.49 7.54
N PRO A 27 6.96 0.47 6.64
CA PRO A 27 7.35 1.82 7.05
C PRO A 27 6.22 2.53 7.80
N ARG A 28 6.55 3.37 8.80
CA ARG A 28 5.56 4.19 9.52
C ARG A 28 4.68 5.02 8.58
N ALA A 29 5.22 5.47 7.46
CA ALA A 29 4.47 6.20 6.44
C ALA A 29 3.30 5.39 5.85
N ALA A 30 3.39 4.05 5.78
CA ALA A 30 2.28 3.23 5.31
C ALA A 30 1.10 3.24 6.27
N TRP A 31 1.35 3.27 7.57
CA TRP A 31 0.28 3.42 8.57
C TRP A 31 -0.41 4.78 8.48
N TRP A 32 0.36 5.85 8.25
CA TRP A 32 -0.20 7.17 8.00
C TRP A 32 -1.04 7.21 6.73
N ILE A 33 -0.56 6.63 5.63
CA ILE A 33 -1.30 6.58 4.37
C ILE A 33 -2.57 5.73 4.50
N ALA A 34 -2.50 4.59 5.18
CA ALA A 34 -3.67 3.76 5.44
C ALA A 34 -4.71 4.50 6.30
N GLY A 35 -4.26 5.18 7.36
CA GLY A 35 -5.12 6.01 8.20
C GLY A 35 -5.74 7.18 7.45
N SER A 36 -4.97 7.89 6.62
CA SER A 36 -5.49 8.99 5.81
C SER A 36 -6.46 8.52 4.75
N MET A 37 -6.20 7.38 4.10
CA MET A 37 -7.14 6.79 3.13
C MET A 37 -8.43 6.38 3.81
N LEU A 38 -8.38 5.71 4.95
CA LEU A 38 -9.58 5.33 5.72
C LEU A 38 -10.37 6.57 6.13
N PHE A 39 -9.70 7.62 6.62
CA PHE A 39 -10.33 8.90 6.95
C PHE A 39 -11.00 9.54 5.73
N CYS A 40 -10.33 9.59 4.59
CA CYS A 40 -10.90 10.14 3.36
C CYS A 40 -12.12 9.33 2.88
N ILE A 41 -12.05 7.99 2.94
CA ILE A 41 -13.16 7.11 2.57
C ILE A 41 -14.37 7.35 3.47
N LEU A 42 -14.16 7.36 4.80
CA LEU A 42 -15.24 7.63 5.75
C LEU A 42 -15.89 9.00 5.50
N ASN A 43 -15.08 10.04 5.28
CA ASN A 43 -15.60 11.37 5.00
C ASN A 43 -16.33 11.46 3.65
N LEU A 44 -15.95 10.65 2.66
CA LEU A 44 -16.66 10.54 1.38
C LEU A 44 -18.01 9.84 1.54
N VAL A 45 -18.06 8.76 2.33
CA VAL A 45 -19.31 8.03 2.60
C VAL A 45 -20.31 8.93 3.33
N PHE A 46 -19.84 9.74 4.28
CA PHE A 46 -20.66 10.65 5.08
C PHE A 46 -20.60 12.11 4.58
N GLU A 47 -20.22 12.35 3.31
CA GLU A 47 -20.01 13.70 2.77
C GLU A 47 -21.25 14.59 2.94
N LYS A 48 -22.43 14.03 2.63
CA LYS A 48 -23.70 14.75 2.72
C LYS A 48 -24.14 15.08 4.14
N GLU A 49 -23.64 14.33 5.12
CA GLU A 49 -24.05 14.42 6.52
C GLU A 49 -23.08 15.28 7.33
N ILE A 50 -21.77 15.18 7.05
CA ILE A 50 -20.72 15.94 7.74
C ILE A 50 -20.48 17.30 7.05
N TRP A 51 -20.56 17.38 5.73
CA TRP A 51 -20.16 18.55 4.94
C TRP A 51 -21.29 19.10 4.03
N PRO A 52 -22.49 19.43 4.55
CA PRO A 52 -23.65 19.79 3.75
C PRO A 52 -23.47 21.04 2.88
N HIS A 53 -22.55 21.95 3.25
CA HIS A 53 -22.34 23.23 2.58
C HIS A 53 -21.11 23.28 1.66
N HIS A 54 -20.30 22.22 1.61
CA HIS A 54 -19.02 22.23 0.91
C HIS A 54 -19.03 21.29 -0.31
N LYS A 55 -19.57 21.79 -1.44
CA LYS A 55 -19.74 21.03 -2.69
C LYS A 55 -18.46 20.54 -3.37
N GLN A 56 -17.28 21.00 -2.95
CA GLN A 56 -15.99 20.64 -3.55
C GLN A 56 -15.12 19.74 -2.66
N ILE A 57 -15.56 19.44 -1.44
CA ILE A 57 -14.77 18.66 -0.48
C ILE A 57 -14.60 17.20 -0.94
N GLY A 58 -15.59 16.59 -1.59
CA GLY A 58 -15.47 15.26 -2.17
C GLY A 58 -14.28 15.11 -3.14
N ASN A 59 -14.00 16.12 -3.96
CA ASN A 59 -12.84 16.10 -4.87
C ASN A 59 -11.52 16.07 -4.10
N ALA A 60 -11.41 16.83 -3.00
CA ALA A 60 -10.19 16.86 -2.18
C ALA A 60 -9.94 15.50 -1.51
N PHE A 61 -10.98 14.84 -1.00
CA PHE A 61 -10.85 13.49 -0.43
C PHE A 61 -10.52 12.44 -1.50
N CYS A 62 -11.10 12.53 -2.71
CA CYS A 62 -10.73 11.69 -3.84
C CYS A 62 -9.26 11.84 -4.23
N VAL A 63 -8.74 13.07 -4.30
CA VAL A 63 -7.31 13.32 -4.57
C VAL A 63 -6.44 12.73 -3.46
N GLY A 64 -6.86 12.85 -2.19
CA GLY A 64 -6.17 12.23 -1.06
C GLY A 64 -6.11 10.70 -1.16
N ILE A 65 -7.22 10.05 -1.54
CA ILE A 65 -7.28 8.59 -1.75
C ILE A 65 -6.37 8.19 -2.89
N LEU A 66 -6.45 8.88 -4.04
CA LEU A 66 -5.59 8.60 -5.19
C LEU A 66 -4.11 8.75 -4.83
N GLY A 67 -3.72 9.85 -4.19
CA GLY A 67 -2.34 10.06 -3.73
C GLY A 67 -1.85 8.94 -2.81
N GLY A 68 -2.72 8.44 -1.91
CA GLY A 68 -2.46 7.27 -1.10
C GLY A 68 -2.21 6.01 -1.94
N VAL A 69 -3.13 5.68 -2.85
CA VAL A 69 -3.03 4.53 -3.76
C VAL A 69 -1.75 4.57 -4.60
N PHE A 70 -1.41 5.71 -5.17
CA PHE A 70 -0.20 5.87 -5.98
C PHE A 70 1.10 5.74 -5.17
N SER A 71 1.04 6.00 -3.85
CA SER A 71 2.16 5.86 -2.93
C SER A 71 2.33 4.43 -2.40
N LEU A 72 1.29 3.59 -2.45
CA LEU A 72 1.33 2.21 -1.93
C LEU A 72 2.42 1.34 -2.58
N PRO A 73 2.61 1.33 -3.92
CA PRO A 73 3.68 0.55 -4.54
C PRO A 73 5.08 0.94 -4.02
N TRP A 74 5.30 2.23 -3.74
CA TRP A 74 6.57 2.73 -3.20
C TRP A 74 6.83 2.22 -1.78
N LEU A 75 5.80 2.21 -0.94
CA LEU A 75 5.89 1.69 0.42
C LEU A 75 6.04 0.17 0.44
N ALA A 76 5.33 -0.53 -0.45
CA ALA A 76 5.45 -1.96 -0.64
C ALA A 76 6.86 -2.35 -1.11
N ALA A 77 7.43 -1.62 -2.08
CA ALA A 77 8.81 -1.83 -2.54
C ALA A 77 9.81 -1.64 -1.39
N ARG A 78 9.64 -0.61 -0.56
CA ARG A 78 10.50 -0.40 0.62
C ARG A 78 10.37 -1.50 1.67
N ALA A 79 9.15 -1.98 1.94
CA ALA A 79 8.92 -3.08 2.87
C ALA A 79 9.54 -4.38 2.33
N ALA A 80 9.31 -4.70 1.05
CA ALA A 80 9.93 -5.85 0.39
C ALA A 80 11.46 -5.79 0.40
N ALA A 81 12.02 -4.60 0.16
CA ALA A 81 13.46 -4.38 0.24
C ALA A 81 13.99 -4.69 1.64
N ARG A 82 13.33 -4.18 2.70
CA ARG A 82 13.70 -4.46 4.09
C ARG A 82 13.62 -5.94 4.43
N ILE A 83 12.54 -6.61 4.05
CA ILE A 83 12.40 -8.06 4.27
C ILE A 83 13.52 -8.82 3.56
N SER A 84 13.95 -8.39 2.37
CA SER A 84 15.07 -9.01 1.65
C SER A 84 16.42 -8.96 2.37
N TRP A 85 16.59 -8.05 3.35
CA TRP A 85 17.78 -8.00 4.19
C TRP A 85 17.72 -8.99 5.36
N GLU A 86 16.51 -9.31 5.84
CA GLU A 86 16.28 -10.23 6.97
C GLU A 86 16.24 -11.70 6.54
N VAL A 87 15.81 -11.98 5.31
CA VAL A 87 15.74 -13.35 4.77
C VAL A 87 17.02 -13.76 4.02
N THR A 88 17.34 -15.06 4.07
CA THR A 88 18.52 -15.66 3.42
C THR A 88 18.16 -16.68 2.34
N GLY A 89 19.12 -16.97 1.45
CA GLY A 89 18.97 -18.01 0.42
C GLY A 89 18.03 -17.62 -0.72
N LEU A 90 17.28 -18.59 -1.27
CA LEU A 90 16.34 -18.37 -2.39
C LEU A 90 15.23 -17.36 -2.07
N TRP A 91 14.82 -17.29 -0.80
CA TRP A 91 13.82 -16.31 -0.35
C TRP A 91 14.30 -14.87 -0.53
N LYS A 92 15.60 -14.60 -0.33
CA LYS A 92 16.17 -13.27 -0.58
C LYS A 92 16.02 -12.85 -2.04
N LEU A 93 16.33 -13.76 -2.98
CA LEU A 93 16.18 -13.50 -4.41
C LEU A 93 14.72 -13.22 -4.77
N LEU A 94 13.77 -14.00 -4.23
CA LEU A 94 12.34 -13.77 -4.45
C LEU A 94 11.91 -12.38 -3.99
N TRP A 95 12.31 -11.96 -2.79
CA TRP A 95 12.00 -10.63 -2.26
C TRP A 95 12.72 -9.50 -3.02
N GLN A 96 13.91 -9.75 -3.57
CA GLN A 96 14.60 -8.80 -4.45
C GLN A 96 13.86 -8.62 -5.79
N PHE A 97 13.43 -9.70 -6.43
CA PHE A 97 12.58 -9.62 -7.64
C PHE A 97 11.27 -8.89 -7.34
N LEU A 98 10.64 -9.19 -6.20
CA LEU A 98 9.44 -8.49 -5.76
C LEU A 98 9.69 -6.99 -5.56
N THR A 99 10.82 -6.64 -4.93
CA THR A 99 11.25 -5.25 -4.74
C THR A 99 11.40 -4.53 -6.07
N TRP A 100 12.06 -5.14 -7.06
CA TRP A 100 12.27 -4.56 -8.38
C TRP A 100 10.95 -4.38 -9.12
N GLY A 101 10.08 -5.39 -9.10
CA GLY A 101 8.75 -5.32 -9.68
C GLY A 101 7.91 -4.21 -9.05
N LEU A 102 7.95 -4.08 -7.72
CA LEU A 102 7.22 -3.04 -7.00
C LEU A 102 7.77 -1.64 -7.26
N TYR A 103 9.10 -1.48 -7.40
CA TYR A 103 9.68 -0.20 -7.84
C TYR A 103 9.27 0.17 -9.26
N PHE A 104 9.25 -0.78 -10.18
CA PHE A 104 8.77 -0.55 -11.54
C PHE A 104 7.31 -0.11 -11.55
N LEU A 105 6.46 -0.82 -10.80
CA LEU A 105 5.06 -0.44 -10.56
C LEU A 105 4.94 0.95 -9.93
N ALA A 106 5.82 1.31 -9.00
CA ALA A 106 5.82 2.62 -8.35
C ALA A 106 6.21 3.76 -9.30
N VAL A 107 7.12 3.51 -10.25
CA VAL A 107 7.45 4.47 -11.30
C VAL A 107 6.26 4.63 -12.25
N LEU A 108 5.64 3.54 -12.69
CA LEU A 108 4.46 3.58 -13.53
C LEU A 108 3.30 4.31 -12.85
N SER A 109 3.07 4.04 -11.56
CA SER A 109 2.03 4.68 -10.76
C SER A 109 2.29 6.19 -10.64
N ALA A 110 3.54 6.61 -10.39
CA ALA A 110 3.92 8.01 -10.34
C ALA A 110 3.72 8.72 -11.70
N VAL A 111 4.11 8.09 -12.80
CA VAL A 111 3.90 8.64 -14.16
C VAL A 111 2.41 8.83 -14.43
N LEU A 112 1.59 7.82 -14.13
CA LEU A 112 0.14 7.90 -14.29
C LEU A 112 -0.46 9.03 -13.45
N PHE A 113 -0.03 9.19 -12.20
CA PHE A 113 -0.50 10.27 -11.34
C PHE A 113 -0.17 11.66 -11.92
N ILE A 114 1.05 11.84 -12.43
CA ILE A 114 1.47 13.10 -13.07
C ILE A 114 0.64 13.37 -14.33
N VAL A 115 0.47 12.36 -15.19
CA VAL A 115 -0.32 12.49 -16.43
C VAL A 115 -1.76 12.85 -16.13
N LEU A 116 -2.40 12.16 -15.18
CA LEU A 116 -3.77 12.46 -14.76
C LEU A 116 -3.88 13.86 -14.14
N GLY A 117 -2.90 14.26 -13.33
CA GLY A 117 -2.82 15.61 -12.77
C GLY A 117 -2.72 16.69 -13.86
N CYS A 118 -1.86 16.49 -14.86
CA CYS A 118 -1.73 17.43 -15.99
C CYS A 118 -3.02 17.53 -16.82
N ILE A 119 -3.72 16.41 -17.04
CA ILE A 119 -5.01 16.40 -17.73
C ILE A 119 -6.06 17.17 -16.91
N ALA A 120 -6.13 16.91 -15.60
CA ALA A 120 -7.08 17.56 -14.70
C ALA A 120 -6.88 19.09 -14.66
N ILE A 121 -5.62 19.56 -14.61
CA ILE A 121 -5.30 21.01 -14.63
C ILE A 121 -5.73 21.64 -15.96
N ARG A 122 -5.58 20.94 -17.08
CA ARG A 122 -5.98 21.46 -18.40
C ARG A 122 -7.50 21.56 -18.57
N SER A 123 -8.26 20.75 -17.83
CA SER A 123 -9.73 20.72 -17.89
C SER A 123 -10.44 21.61 -16.86
N ALA A 124 -9.70 22.19 -15.91
CA ALA A 124 -10.21 23.10 -14.89
C ALA A 124 -10.07 24.56 -15.34
#